data_AF-A0A1H1BSG8-F1
#
_entry.id   AF-A0A1H1BSG8-F1
#
_cell.length_a   1.000
_cell.length_b   1.000
_cell.length_c   1.000
_cell.angle_alpha   90.00
_cell.angle_beta   90.00
_cell.angle_gamma   90.00
#
_symmetry.space_group_name_H-M   'P 1'
#
loop_
_entity.id
_entity.type
_entity.pdbx_description
1 polymer ?
#
loop_
_entity_poly.entity_id
_entity_poly.type
_entity_poly.pdbx_seq_one_letter_code
_entity_poly.pdbx_strand_id
1 'polypeptide(L)'
;MDLVLYQTVLYAACLVNFLLALLLLFNNYEYRKYDIYHRSCKITAINYINFAIGFFIHGYLTLRFQNPVAASALSVSYFHVGAVMFSWSHTPLMCPNYLTRRIVIRDICILGVGIITYWLPIVIPVLRPYSEWPFAIFFLHGVYLSYMFLSNYFKTQNSIEQTTVEANAPSWWTPETKRRLLSKHHSFITGCVLIVIFGLGSIAITAAFPTQVWPYTLLSGGGMLVFWFLYYAISEYGGVIEIASYALKINSLDGSRRRK
;
A
#
# COMPACT_ATOMS: atom_id res chain seq x y z
N MET A 1 7.93 -9.42 31.40
CA MET A 1 8.62 -9.82 30.15
C MET A 1 7.84 -9.35 28.93
N ASP A 2 6.53 -9.61 28.88
CA ASP A 2 5.67 -9.30 27.72
C ASP A 2 5.57 -7.81 27.37
N LEU A 3 5.48 -6.92 28.36
CA LEU A 3 5.45 -5.47 28.12
C LEU A 3 6.74 -4.95 27.48
N VAL A 4 7.89 -5.37 28.00
CA VAL A 4 9.21 -4.96 27.50
C VAL A 4 9.38 -5.44 26.05
N LEU A 5 9.02 -6.69 25.77
CA LEU A 5 9.07 -7.23 24.41
C LEU A 5 8.13 -6.48 23.46
N TYR A 6 6.88 -6.23 23.88
CA TYR A 6 5.89 -5.46 23.11
C TYR A 6 6.41 -4.07 22.74
N GLN A 7 6.92 -3.31 23.70
CA GLN A 7 7.47 -1.98 23.46
C GLN A 7 8.71 -2.02 22.58
N THR A 8 9.62 -2.98 22.82
CA THR A 8 10.85 -3.14 22.02
C THR A 8 10.52 -3.38 20.55
N VAL A 9 9.60 -4.30 20.27
CA VAL A 9 9.19 -4.60 18.88
C VAL A 9 8.54 -3.39 18.21
N LEU A 10 7.70 -2.64 18.93
CA LEU A 10 7.04 -1.45 18.37
C LEU A 10 8.01 -0.31 18.09
N TYR A 11 8.96 -0.05 19.00
CA TYR A 11 9.98 0.97 18.76
C TYR A 11 10.96 0.57 17.67
N ALA A 12 11.31 -0.71 17.55
CA ALA A 12 12.08 -1.23 16.42
C ALA A 12 11.31 -1.04 15.10
N ALA A 13 10.03 -1.41 15.05
CA ALA A 13 9.20 -1.23 13.86
C ALA A 13 9.03 0.25 13.48
N CYS A 14 8.87 1.12 14.48
CA CYS A 14 8.86 2.57 14.31
C CYS A 14 10.15 3.09 13.67
N LEU A 15 11.31 2.73 14.25
CA LEU A 15 12.62 3.13 13.73
C LEU A 15 12.83 2.64 12.30
N VAL A 16 12.53 1.37 12.01
CA VAL A 16 12.66 0.79 10.67
C VAL A 16 11.81 1.56 9.66
N ASN A 17 10.56 1.88 9.99
CA ASN A 17 9.68 2.63 9.09
C ASN A 17 10.21 4.06 8.84
N PHE A 18 10.70 4.76 9.87
CA PHE A 18 11.33 6.07 9.66
C PHE A 18 12.57 5.98 8.76
N LEU A 19 13.44 4.99 8.97
CA LEU A 19 14.63 4.78 8.13
C LEU A 19 14.24 4.49 6.68
N LEU A 20 13.29 3.58 6.44
CA LEU A 20 12.79 3.29 5.10
C LEU A 20 12.14 4.52 4.44
N ALA A 21 11.43 5.35 5.20
CA ALA A 21 10.84 6.59 4.70
C ALA A 21 11.92 7.57 4.22
N LEU A 22 12.98 7.77 5.03
CA LEU A 22 14.12 8.60 4.67
C LEU A 22 14.82 8.04 3.43
N LEU A 23 15.07 6.74 3.37
CA LEU A 23 15.67 6.08 2.20
C LEU A 23 14.83 6.33 0.94
N LEU A 24 13.51 6.23 0.99
CA LEU A 24 12.65 6.54 -0.18
C LEU A 24 12.73 8.01 -0.63
N LEU A 25 12.94 8.94 0.30
CA LEU A 25 13.07 10.37 -0.02
C LEU A 25 14.45 10.74 -0.56
N PHE A 26 15.51 10.03 -0.13
CA PHE A 26 16.90 10.31 -0.52
C PHE A 26 17.44 9.41 -1.64
N ASN A 27 16.87 8.24 -1.91
CA ASN A 27 17.39 7.28 -2.88
C ASN A 27 16.83 7.46 -4.31
N ASN A 28 17.42 6.73 -5.27
CA ASN A 28 17.04 6.53 -6.68
C ASN A 28 17.04 7.77 -7.59
N TYR A 29 18.21 8.38 -7.80
CA TYR A 29 18.40 9.50 -8.74
C TYR A 29 18.01 9.17 -10.19
N GLU A 30 18.23 7.94 -10.65
CA GLU A 30 18.06 7.56 -12.07
C GLU A 30 16.60 7.66 -12.56
N TYR A 31 15.63 7.35 -11.70
CA TYR A 31 14.21 7.29 -12.06
C TYR A 31 13.39 8.51 -11.58
N ARG A 32 14.04 9.48 -10.90
CA ARG A 32 13.40 10.74 -10.48
C ARG A 32 12.88 11.59 -11.63
N LYS A 33 13.38 11.37 -12.85
CA LYS A 33 12.86 12.00 -14.08
C LYS A 33 11.39 11.64 -14.38
N TYR A 34 10.85 10.57 -13.78
CA TYR A 34 9.45 10.20 -13.94
C TYR A 34 8.61 10.71 -12.77
N ASP A 35 7.76 11.71 -13.03
CA ASP A 35 6.90 12.34 -12.01
C ASP A 35 6.03 11.32 -11.24
N ILE A 36 5.52 10.31 -11.94
CA ILE A 36 4.68 9.26 -11.34
C ILE A 36 5.47 8.41 -10.36
N TYR A 37 6.72 8.07 -10.69
CA TYR A 37 7.61 7.34 -9.80
C TYR A 37 7.93 8.16 -8.56
N HIS A 38 8.34 9.40 -8.77
CA HIS A 38 8.71 10.32 -7.68
C HIS A 38 7.53 10.55 -6.73
N ARG A 39 6.32 10.72 -7.27
CA ARG A 39 5.08 10.79 -6.47
C ARG A 39 4.84 9.50 -5.68
N SER A 40 5.01 8.34 -6.29
CA SER A 40 4.84 7.05 -5.62
C SER A 40 5.77 6.90 -4.42
N CYS A 41 7.07 7.17 -4.60
CA CYS A 41 8.05 7.15 -3.51
C CYS A 41 7.67 8.09 -2.36
N LYS A 42 7.24 9.32 -2.66
CA LYS A 42 6.79 10.29 -1.65
C LYS A 42 5.58 9.78 -0.87
N ILE A 43 4.55 9.28 -1.57
CA ILE A 43 3.35 8.75 -0.93
C ILE A 43 3.69 7.54 -0.05
N THR A 44 4.56 6.65 -0.51
CA THR A 44 4.99 5.50 0.30
C THR A 44 5.84 5.92 1.50
N ALA A 45 6.72 6.92 1.36
CA ALA A 45 7.45 7.46 2.50
C ALA A 45 6.50 8.04 3.57
N ILE A 46 5.48 8.78 3.14
CA ILE A 46 4.42 9.27 4.05
C ILE A 46 3.69 8.11 4.71
N ASN A 47 3.42 7.02 3.98
CA ASN A 47 2.79 5.83 4.54
C ASN A 47 3.64 5.20 5.65
N TYR A 48 4.95 5.05 5.43
CA TYR A 48 5.86 4.55 6.47
C TYR A 48 5.89 5.46 7.69
N ILE A 49 5.90 6.78 7.50
CA ILE A 49 5.81 7.73 8.62
C ILE A 49 4.50 7.54 9.39
N ASN A 50 3.37 7.35 8.70
CA ASN A 50 2.08 7.06 9.32
C ASN A 50 2.12 5.77 10.18
N PHE A 51 2.70 4.68 9.67
CA PHE A 51 2.90 3.46 10.47
C PHE A 51 3.86 3.66 11.64
N ALA A 52 4.97 4.40 11.44
CA ALA A 52 5.94 4.68 12.49
C ALA A 52 5.31 5.43 13.67
N ILE A 53 4.53 6.47 13.38
CA ILE A 53 3.77 7.23 14.38
C ILE A 53 2.78 6.31 15.09
N GLY A 54 2.04 5.47 14.36
CA GLY A 54 1.12 4.49 14.95
C GLY A 54 1.82 3.54 15.94
N PHE A 55 2.95 2.95 15.54
CA PHE A 55 3.73 2.07 16.41
C PHE A 55 4.32 2.79 17.62
N PHE A 56 4.80 4.03 17.44
CA PHE A 56 5.29 4.86 18.54
C PHE A 56 4.19 5.10 19.58
N ILE A 57 3.00 5.53 19.16
CA ILE A 57 1.88 5.79 20.07
C ILE A 57 1.47 4.51 20.80
N HIS A 58 1.41 3.37 20.10
CA HIS A 58 1.13 2.07 20.72
C HIS A 58 2.14 1.71 21.82
N GLY A 59 3.44 1.89 21.55
CA GLY A 59 4.51 1.58 22.49
C GLY A 59 4.57 2.54 23.67
N TYR A 60 4.42 3.84 23.41
CA TYR A 60 4.50 4.91 24.41
C TYR A 60 3.35 4.85 25.41
N LEU A 61 2.12 4.73 24.92
CA LEU A 61 0.93 4.66 25.77
C LEU A 61 0.62 3.24 26.25
N THR A 62 1.35 2.23 25.78
CA THR A 62 1.10 0.81 26.11
C THR A 62 -0.35 0.39 25.82
N LEU A 63 -0.93 0.91 24.73
CA LEU A 63 -2.38 0.94 24.50
C LEU A 63 -3.06 -0.41 24.64
N ARG A 64 -2.44 -1.52 24.21
CA ARG A 64 -3.06 -2.85 24.32
C ARG A 64 -3.23 -3.33 25.76
N PHE A 65 -2.40 -2.85 26.69
CA PHE A 65 -2.51 -3.17 28.11
C PHE A 65 -3.51 -2.27 28.84
N GLN A 66 -3.59 -0.99 28.44
CA GLN A 66 -4.40 0.01 29.14
C GLN A 66 -5.80 0.18 28.55
N ASN A 67 -5.89 0.19 27.22
CA ASN A 67 -7.13 0.46 26.49
C ASN A 67 -7.13 -0.28 25.13
N PRO A 68 -7.49 -1.57 25.12
CA PRO A 68 -7.47 -2.40 23.91
C PRO A 68 -8.41 -1.91 22.81
N VAL A 69 -9.50 -1.22 23.17
CA VAL A 69 -10.41 -0.60 22.19
C VAL A 69 -9.71 0.55 21.47
N ALA A 70 -9.03 1.43 22.20
CA ALA A 70 -8.21 2.49 21.60
C ALA A 70 -7.03 1.94 20.81
N ALA A 71 -6.43 0.83 21.26
CA ALA A 71 -5.39 0.14 20.51
C ALA A 71 -5.91 -0.32 19.13
N SER A 72 -7.07 -0.98 19.10
CA SER A 72 -7.64 -1.47 17.84
C SER A 72 -8.10 -0.34 16.93
N ALA A 73 -8.68 0.74 17.47
CA ALA A 73 -9.05 1.93 16.72
C ALA A 73 -7.84 2.63 16.08
N LEU A 74 -6.74 2.77 16.82
CA LEU A 74 -5.48 3.30 16.29
C LEU A 74 -4.92 2.40 15.19
N SER A 75 -4.90 1.08 15.44
CA SER A 75 -4.45 0.08 14.47
C SER A 75 -5.19 0.19 13.14
N VAL A 76 -6.52 0.12 13.17
CA VAL A 76 -7.31 0.22 11.95
C VAL A 76 -7.16 1.59 11.27
N SER A 77 -6.94 2.67 12.03
CA SER A 77 -6.75 4.02 11.47
C SER A 77 -5.50 4.08 10.58
N TYR A 78 -4.33 3.72 11.10
CA TYR A 78 -3.11 3.81 10.30
C TYR A 78 -3.07 2.76 9.17
N PHE A 79 -3.71 1.59 9.33
CA PHE A 79 -3.87 0.61 8.25
C PHE A 79 -4.82 1.11 7.15
N HIS A 80 -5.91 1.81 7.49
CA HIS A 80 -6.84 2.35 6.50
C HIS A 80 -6.21 3.48 5.70
N VAL A 81 -5.50 4.38 6.38
CA VAL A 81 -4.64 5.39 5.74
C VAL A 81 -3.63 4.69 4.82
N GLY A 82 -2.98 3.64 5.30
CA GLY A 82 -2.00 2.90 4.54
C GLY A 82 -2.54 2.19 3.30
N ALA A 83 -3.76 1.65 3.36
CA ALA A 83 -4.43 1.06 2.20
C ALA A 83 -4.72 2.11 1.11
N VAL A 84 -5.18 3.29 1.51
CA VAL A 84 -5.41 4.42 0.60
C VAL A 84 -4.09 4.89 -0.02
N MET A 85 -3.06 5.10 0.79
CA MET A 85 -1.73 5.51 0.31
C MET A 85 -1.10 4.45 -0.60
N PHE A 86 -1.27 3.17 -0.30
CA PHE A 86 -0.85 2.07 -1.17
C PHE A 86 -1.54 2.16 -2.53
N SER A 87 -2.86 2.34 -2.56
CA SER A 87 -3.60 2.51 -3.81
C SER A 87 -3.11 3.72 -4.62
N TRP A 88 -2.88 4.86 -3.96
CA TRP A 88 -2.42 6.10 -4.61
C TRP A 88 -0.96 6.05 -5.07
N SER A 89 -0.12 5.23 -4.43
CA SER A 89 1.29 5.07 -4.81
C SER A 89 1.46 4.00 -5.90
N HIS A 90 0.86 2.81 -5.76
CA HIS A 90 1.20 1.64 -6.57
C HIS A 90 0.28 1.47 -7.78
N THR A 91 -1.01 1.77 -7.67
CA THR A 91 -1.92 1.64 -8.82
C THR A 91 -1.51 2.55 -9.98
N PRO A 92 -1.11 3.82 -9.75
CA PRO A 92 -0.65 4.68 -10.83
C PRO A 92 0.65 4.27 -11.50
N LEU A 93 1.48 3.44 -10.84
CA LEU A 93 2.68 2.88 -11.46
C LEU A 93 2.33 1.94 -12.64
N MET A 94 1.16 1.30 -12.58
CA MET A 94 0.65 0.43 -13.65
C MET A 94 -0.32 1.16 -14.59
N CYS A 95 -1.08 2.12 -14.05
CA CYS A 95 -2.11 2.86 -14.75
C CYS A 95 -1.98 4.36 -14.41
N PRO A 96 -1.12 5.12 -15.13
CA PRO A 96 -0.80 6.53 -14.87
C PRO A 96 -2.00 7.44 -14.58
N ASN A 97 -3.10 7.22 -15.29
CA ASN A 97 -4.32 8.02 -15.23
C ASN A 97 -5.31 7.56 -14.15
N TYR A 98 -4.97 6.55 -13.34
CA TYR A 98 -5.82 6.07 -12.26
C TYR A 98 -6.12 7.16 -11.24
N LEU A 99 -5.11 7.89 -10.77
CA LEU A 99 -5.27 8.83 -9.65
C LEU A 99 -5.91 10.14 -10.11
N THR A 100 -7.24 10.13 -10.20
CA THR A 100 -8.06 11.31 -10.53
C THR A 100 -8.57 12.02 -9.26
N ARG A 101 -8.96 13.29 -9.39
CA ARG A 101 -9.58 14.05 -8.29
C ARG A 101 -10.80 13.33 -7.69
N ARG A 102 -11.60 12.66 -8.52
CA ARG A 102 -12.77 11.89 -8.08
C ARG A 102 -12.38 10.73 -7.17
N ILE A 103 -11.31 10.01 -7.52
CA ILE A 103 -10.78 8.90 -6.72
C ILE A 103 -10.22 9.41 -5.40
N VAL A 104 -9.46 10.50 -5.42
CA VAL A 104 -8.91 11.13 -4.20
C VAL A 104 -10.03 11.56 -3.25
N ILE A 105 -11.06 12.27 -3.75
CA ILE A 105 -12.18 12.71 -2.91
C ILE A 105 -12.93 11.51 -2.33
N ARG A 106 -13.24 10.50 -3.14
CA ARG A 106 -13.90 9.27 -2.66
C ARG A 106 -13.12 8.65 -1.51
N ASP A 107 -11.83 8.43 -1.69
CA ASP A 107 -11.00 7.74 -0.71
C ASP A 107 -10.85 8.55 0.58
N ILE A 108 -10.69 9.88 0.48
CA ILE A 108 -10.66 10.77 1.64
C ILE A 108 -12.00 10.77 2.39
N CYS A 109 -13.13 10.80 1.69
CA CYS A 109 -14.44 10.77 2.32
C CYS A 109 -14.66 9.44 3.08
N ILE A 110 -14.35 8.31 2.46
CA ILE A 110 -14.48 6.99 3.11
C ILE A 110 -13.52 6.87 4.29
N LEU A 111 -12.29 7.37 4.15
CA LEU A 111 -11.29 7.41 5.23
C LEU A 111 -11.76 8.29 6.39
N GLY A 112 -12.30 9.48 6.12
CA GLY A 112 -12.82 10.39 7.14
C GLY A 112 -13.97 9.78 7.94
N VAL A 113 -14.95 9.18 7.25
CA VAL A 113 -16.05 8.45 7.89
C VAL A 113 -15.52 7.26 8.69
N GLY A 114 -14.59 6.49 8.11
CA GLY A 114 -13.95 5.35 8.76
C GLY A 114 -13.28 5.75 10.07
N ILE A 115 -12.33 6.69 10.02
CA ILE A 115 -11.60 7.19 11.20
C ILE A 115 -12.57 7.67 12.28
N ILE A 116 -13.56 8.50 11.95
CA ILE A 116 -14.53 8.95 12.95
C ILE A 116 -15.23 7.75 13.61
N THR A 117 -15.68 6.79 12.80
CA THR A 117 -16.45 5.63 13.27
C THR A 117 -15.59 4.69 14.12
N TYR A 118 -14.31 4.49 13.79
CA TYR A 118 -13.39 3.65 14.57
C TYR A 118 -13.20 4.14 16.01
N TRP A 119 -13.28 5.46 16.22
CA TRP A 119 -13.07 6.06 17.54
C TRP A 119 -14.37 6.28 18.33
N LEU A 120 -15.55 6.16 17.72
CA LEU A 120 -16.84 6.30 18.41
C LEU A 120 -16.99 5.38 19.64
N PRO A 121 -16.59 4.10 19.62
CA PRO A 121 -16.67 3.21 20.79
C PRO A 121 -15.87 3.69 22.01
N ILE A 122 -14.84 4.51 21.80
CA ILE A 122 -14.01 5.05 22.88
C ILE A 122 -14.72 6.23 23.53
N VAL A 123 -15.30 7.10 22.70
CA VAL A 123 -15.99 8.33 23.12
C VAL A 123 -17.38 8.03 23.70
N ILE A 124 -18.08 7.03 23.15
CA ILE A 124 -19.45 6.67 23.53
C ILE A 124 -19.44 5.27 24.17
N PRO A 125 -19.50 5.15 25.50
CA PRO A 125 -19.34 3.89 26.21
C PRO A 125 -20.31 2.78 25.80
N VAL A 126 -21.55 3.13 25.42
CA VAL A 126 -22.58 2.17 24.99
C VAL A 126 -22.21 1.44 23.70
N LEU A 127 -21.29 2.00 22.89
CA LEU A 127 -20.83 1.41 21.63
C LEU A 127 -19.63 0.48 21.81
N ARG A 128 -19.02 0.40 23.00
CA ARG A 128 -17.87 -0.48 23.28
C ARG A 128 -18.08 -1.95 22.96
N PRO A 129 -19.25 -2.56 23.25
CA PRO A 129 -19.51 -3.96 22.90
C PRO A 129 -19.53 -4.22 21.38
N TYR A 130 -19.59 -3.17 20.56
CA TYR A 130 -19.65 -3.25 19.10
C TYR A 130 -18.39 -2.68 18.44
N SER A 131 -17.28 -2.62 19.17
CA SER A 131 -16.05 -1.93 18.73
C SER A 131 -15.42 -2.46 17.45
N GLU A 132 -15.71 -3.70 17.09
CA GLU A 132 -15.23 -4.41 15.92
C GLU A 132 -16.07 -4.17 14.66
N TRP A 133 -17.36 -3.85 14.79
CA TRP A 133 -18.26 -3.60 13.66
C TRP A 133 -17.79 -2.47 12.75
N PRO A 134 -17.29 -1.32 13.26
CA PRO A 134 -16.70 -0.28 12.44
C PRO A 134 -15.61 -0.79 11.49
N PHE A 135 -14.85 -1.84 11.85
CA PHE A 135 -13.74 -2.33 11.02
C PHE A 135 -14.22 -2.91 9.68
N ALA A 136 -15.51 -3.25 9.55
CA ALA A 136 -16.11 -3.61 8.26
C ALA A 136 -15.93 -2.51 7.21
N ILE A 137 -15.93 -1.22 7.60
CA ILE A 137 -15.67 -0.10 6.69
C ILE A 137 -14.27 -0.19 6.10
N PHE A 138 -13.27 -0.52 6.94
CA PHE A 138 -11.90 -0.75 6.46
C PHE A 138 -11.88 -1.95 5.53
N PHE A 139 -12.47 -3.08 5.92
CA PHE A 139 -12.44 -4.29 5.10
C PHE A 139 -13.04 -4.10 3.73
N LEU A 140 -14.25 -3.52 3.66
CA LEU A 140 -14.91 -3.25 2.39
C LEU A 140 -14.09 -2.30 1.53
N HIS A 141 -13.54 -1.23 2.11
CA HIS A 141 -12.71 -0.29 1.36
C HIS A 141 -11.39 -0.93 0.90
N GLY A 142 -10.70 -1.66 1.79
CA GLY A 142 -9.45 -2.36 1.49
C GLY A 142 -9.60 -3.42 0.41
N VAL A 143 -10.68 -4.21 0.45
CA VAL A 143 -11.02 -5.18 -0.61
C VAL A 143 -11.31 -4.47 -1.91
N TYR A 144 -12.07 -3.38 -1.89
CA TYR A 144 -12.34 -2.58 -3.08
C TYR A 144 -11.07 -1.98 -3.70
N LEU A 145 -10.17 -1.41 -2.89
CA LEU A 145 -8.88 -0.88 -3.36
C LEU A 145 -8.00 -1.99 -3.94
N SER A 146 -7.98 -3.16 -3.30
CA SER A 146 -7.24 -4.34 -3.77
C SER A 146 -7.78 -4.86 -5.10
N TYR A 147 -9.11 -4.91 -5.25
CA TYR A 147 -9.76 -5.24 -6.52
C TYR A 147 -9.37 -4.26 -7.63
N MET A 148 -9.41 -2.95 -7.34
CA MET A 148 -9.02 -1.93 -8.32
C MET A 148 -7.54 -2.07 -8.71
N PHE A 149 -6.66 -2.34 -7.75
CA PHE A 149 -5.24 -2.60 -8.00
C PHE A 149 -5.05 -3.80 -8.94
N LEU A 150 -5.63 -4.97 -8.60
CA LEU A 150 -5.51 -6.20 -9.39
C LEU A 150 -6.17 -6.09 -10.77
N SER A 151 -7.32 -5.42 -10.87
CA SER A 151 -7.98 -5.19 -12.15
C SER A 151 -7.11 -4.35 -13.10
N ASN A 152 -6.45 -3.30 -12.60
CA ASN A 152 -5.53 -2.50 -13.39
C ASN A 152 -4.26 -3.29 -13.75
N TYR A 153 -3.74 -4.13 -12.85
CA TYR A 153 -2.65 -5.03 -13.15
C TYR A 153 -2.95 -5.93 -14.35
N PHE A 154 -4.06 -6.69 -14.33
CA PHE A 154 -4.40 -7.60 -15.42
C PHE A 154 -4.62 -6.87 -16.75
N LYS A 155 -5.20 -5.66 -16.72
CA LYS A 155 -5.33 -4.82 -17.92
C LYS A 155 -3.98 -4.42 -18.48
N THR A 156 -3.05 -3.98 -17.64
CA THR A 156 -1.69 -3.59 -18.05
C THR A 156 -0.89 -4.79 -18.54
N GLN A 157 -0.99 -5.95 -17.89
CA GLN A 157 -0.35 -7.19 -18.32
C GLN A 157 -0.84 -7.60 -19.73
N ASN A 158 -2.16 -7.69 -19.93
CA ASN A 158 -2.74 -8.03 -21.23
C ASN A 158 -2.31 -7.03 -22.31
N SER A 159 -2.26 -5.74 -21.96
CA SER A 159 -1.79 -4.68 -22.85
C SER A 159 -0.34 -4.88 -23.28
N ILE A 160 0.56 -5.23 -22.36
CA ILE A 160 1.98 -5.52 -22.65
C ILE A 160 2.13 -6.78 -23.51
N GLU A 161 1.36 -7.82 -23.21
CA GLU A 161 1.36 -9.08 -23.97
C GLU A 161 0.88 -8.87 -25.41
N GLN A 162 -0.18 -8.09 -25.59
CA GLN A 162 -0.80 -7.77 -26.88
C GLN A 162 -0.03 -6.76 -27.72
N THR A 163 0.89 -5.97 -27.15
CA THR A 163 1.82 -5.16 -27.94
C THR A 163 2.75 -6.12 -28.71
N THR A 164 2.32 -6.48 -29.92
CA THR A 164 3.11 -7.21 -30.92
C THR A 164 4.16 -6.27 -31.51
N VAL A 165 5.29 -6.86 -31.86
CA VAL A 165 6.46 -6.18 -32.42
C VAL A 165 6.13 -5.73 -33.84
N GLU A 166 5.34 -4.67 -34.04
CA GLU A 166 4.97 -4.24 -35.38
C GLU A 166 5.03 -2.72 -35.57
N ALA A 167 5.80 -2.35 -36.61
CA ALA A 167 6.03 -1.06 -37.28
C ALA A 167 6.49 0.16 -36.45
N ASN A 168 6.10 0.31 -35.17
CA ASN A 168 6.35 1.50 -34.36
C ASN A 168 7.07 1.22 -33.02
N ALA A 169 7.49 -0.02 -32.79
CA ALA A 169 8.24 -0.36 -31.58
C ALA A 169 9.69 0.18 -31.69
N PRO A 170 10.27 0.76 -30.63
CA PRO A 170 11.66 1.19 -30.60
C PRO A 170 12.59 0.02 -30.86
N SER A 171 13.78 0.31 -31.39
CA SER A 171 14.83 -0.68 -31.63
C SER A 171 15.24 -1.47 -30.37
N TRP A 172 15.00 -0.93 -29.17
CA TRP A 172 15.26 -1.60 -27.89
C TRP A 172 14.16 -2.57 -27.43
N TRP A 173 12.99 -2.58 -28.10
CA TRP A 173 11.83 -3.44 -27.78
C TRP A 173 11.99 -4.85 -28.37
N THR A 174 12.96 -5.60 -27.84
CA THR A 174 13.24 -6.99 -28.25
C THR A 174 12.38 -8.00 -27.47
N PRO A 175 12.23 -9.26 -27.95
CA PRO A 175 11.57 -10.32 -27.19
C PRO A 175 12.20 -10.57 -25.81
N GLU A 176 13.53 -10.44 -25.70
CA GLU A 176 14.25 -10.57 -24.43
C GLU A 176 13.94 -9.40 -23.48
N THR A 177 13.87 -8.17 -24.00
CA THR A 177 13.42 -6.99 -23.23
C THR A 177 12.00 -7.19 -22.71
N LYS A 178 11.08 -7.70 -23.56
CA LYS A 178 9.69 -8.00 -23.17
C LYS A 178 9.61 -9.07 -22.08
N ARG A 179 10.41 -10.14 -22.18
CA ARG A 179 10.48 -11.19 -21.15
C ARG A 179 10.98 -10.64 -19.81
N ARG A 180 12.08 -9.88 -19.81
CA ARG A 180 12.63 -9.25 -18.58
C ARG A 180 11.63 -8.29 -17.94
N LEU A 181 10.89 -7.54 -18.76
CA LEU A 181 9.85 -6.63 -18.29
C LEU A 181 8.73 -7.39 -17.57
N LEU A 182 8.18 -8.42 -18.21
CA LEU A 182 7.10 -9.23 -17.63
C LEU A 182 7.56 -9.88 -16.33
N SER A 183 8.81 -10.34 -16.25
CA SER A 183 9.39 -10.89 -15.02
C SER A 183 9.47 -9.85 -13.90
N LYS A 184 10.01 -8.65 -14.16
CA LYS A 184 10.06 -7.57 -13.15
C LYS A 184 8.66 -7.10 -12.74
N HIS A 185 7.75 -7.01 -13.70
CA HIS A 185 6.35 -6.67 -13.46
C HIS A 185 5.68 -7.71 -12.55
N HIS A 186 5.93 -9.00 -12.79
CA HIS A 186 5.43 -10.08 -11.95
C HIS A 186 5.99 -10.01 -10.53
N SER A 187 7.31 -9.84 -10.36
CA SER A 187 7.94 -9.72 -9.03
C SER A 187 7.38 -8.55 -8.21
N PHE A 188 7.14 -7.40 -8.84
CA PHE A 188 6.50 -6.26 -8.19
C PHE A 188 5.09 -6.58 -7.68
N ILE A 189 4.32 -7.32 -8.49
CA ILE A 189 2.94 -7.67 -8.19
C ILE A 189 2.85 -8.71 -7.11
N THR A 190 3.74 -9.72 -7.12
CA THR A 190 3.86 -10.68 -6.02
C THR A 190 4.06 -9.94 -4.70
N GLY A 191 4.88 -8.88 -4.67
CA GLY A 191 5.03 -8.05 -3.48
C GLY A 191 3.79 -7.32 -3.08
N CYS A 192 3.19 -6.61 -4.02
CA CYS A 192 1.95 -5.90 -3.78
C CYS A 192 0.84 -6.80 -3.22
N VAL A 193 0.73 -8.04 -3.73
CA VAL A 193 -0.25 -9.03 -3.25
C VAL A 193 0.07 -9.47 -1.82
N LEU A 194 1.34 -9.76 -1.50
CA LEU A 194 1.74 -10.10 -0.13
C LEU A 194 1.41 -8.97 0.85
N ILE A 195 1.61 -7.72 0.45
CA ILE A 195 1.28 -6.54 1.26
C ILE A 195 -0.23 -6.41 1.46
N VAL A 196 -1.03 -6.63 0.41
CA VAL A 196 -2.50 -6.63 0.51
C VAL A 196 -2.98 -7.70 1.48
N ILE A 197 -2.47 -8.93 1.36
CA ILE A 197 -2.81 -10.04 2.26
C ILE A 197 -2.39 -9.70 3.69
N PHE A 198 -1.18 -9.17 3.88
CA PHE A 198 -0.70 -8.75 5.18
C PHE A 198 -1.59 -7.66 5.79
N GLY A 199 -1.97 -6.63 5.03
CA GLY A 199 -2.81 -5.53 5.50
C GLY A 199 -4.21 -5.98 5.92
N LEU A 200 -4.88 -6.76 5.06
CA LEU A 200 -6.22 -7.30 5.36
C LEU A 200 -6.17 -8.30 6.52
N GLY A 201 -5.19 -9.21 6.50
CA GLY A 201 -4.98 -10.18 7.58
C GLY A 201 -4.66 -9.51 8.91
N SER A 202 -3.93 -8.38 8.89
CA SER A 202 -3.57 -7.65 10.10
C SER A 202 -4.75 -7.06 10.83
N ILE A 203 -5.72 -6.52 10.09
CA ILE A 203 -6.95 -6.02 10.69
C ILE A 203 -7.85 -7.17 11.13
N ALA A 204 -7.86 -8.29 10.43
CA ALA A 204 -8.63 -9.47 10.85
C ALA A 204 -8.12 -10.00 12.19
N ILE A 205 -6.80 -10.14 12.33
CA ILE A 205 -6.15 -10.55 13.58
C ILE A 205 -6.40 -9.52 14.68
N THR A 206 -6.33 -8.22 14.37
CA THR A 206 -6.60 -7.15 15.34
C THR A 206 -8.05 -7.18 15.83
N ALA A 207 -9.00 -7.46 14.94
CA ALA A 207 -10.42 -7.59 15.27
C ALA A 207 -10.72 -8.84 16.11
N ALA A 208 -10.10 -9.98 15.74
CA ALA A 208 -10.29 -11.25 16.44
C ALA A 208 -9.61 -11.27 17.82
N PHE A 209 -8.50 -10.56 17.97
CA PHE A 209 -7.70 -10.53 19.19
C PHE A 209 -7.41 -9.08 19.66
N PRO A 210 -8.45 -8.32 20.05
CA PRO A 210 -8.30 -6.90 20.40
C PRO A 210 -7.55 -6.70 21.72
N THR A 211 -7.66 -7.65 22.65
CA THR A 211 -7.05 -7.60 23.98
C THR A 211 -5.72 -8.35 24.07
N GLN A 212 -5.41 -9.22 23.10
CA GLN A 212 -4.18 -10.01 23.16
C GLN A 212 -2.99 -9.21 22.63
N VAL A 213 -1.89 -9.28 23.38
CA VAL A 213 -0.66 -8.56 23.06
C VAL A 213 0.17 -9.35 22.04
N TRP A 214 0.32 -10.66 22.26
CA TRP A 214 1.17 -11.54 21.46
C TRP A 214 0.88 -11.52 19.95
N PRO A 215 -0.38 -11.71 19.49
CA PRO A 215 -0.69 -11.69 18.07
C PRO A 215 -0.26 -10.40 17.40
N TYR A 216 -0.43 -9.27 18.08
CA TYR A 216 -0.06 -7.96 17.55
C TYR A 216 1.45 -7.68 17.63
N THR A 217 2.14 -8.18 18.65
CA THR A 217 3.61 -8.14 18.70
C THR A 217 4.21 -8.88 17.51
N LEU A 218 3.74 -10.10 17.24
CA LEU A 218 4.17 -10.89 16.08
C LEU A 218 3.84 -10.17 14.77
N LEU A 219 2.66 -9.59 14.67
CA LEU A 219 2.23 -8.83 13.52
C LEU A 219 3.13 -7.61 13.26
N SER A 220 3.44 -6.85 14.29
CA SER A 220 4.33 -5.68 14.21
C SER A 220 5.75 -6.11 13.81
N GLY A 221 6.22 -7.24 14.34
CA GLY A 221 7.47 -7.87 13.95
C GLY A 221 7.50 -8.26 12.47
N GLY A 222 6.52 -9.05 12.01
CA GLY A 222 6.39 -9.47 10.61
C GLY A 222 6.18 -8.29 9.66
N GLY A 223 5.49 -7.24 10.12
CA GLY A 223 5.27 -6.02 9.35
C GLY A 223 6.57 -5.34 8.91
N MET A 224 7.63 -5.40 9.72
CA MET A 224 8.94 -4.88 9.33
C MET A 224 9.46 -5.52 8.04
N LEU A 225 9.33 -6.85 7.89
CA LEU A 225 9.75 -7.56 6.68
C LEU A 225 8.88 -7.16 5.48
N VAL A 226 7.59 -6.96 5.68
CA VAL A 226 6.65 -6.53 4.64
C VAL A 226 6.98 -5.11 4.16
N PHE A 227 7.33 -4.18 5.06
CA PHE A 227 7.76 -2.84 4.68
C PHE A 227 9.09 -2.83 3.93
N TRP A 228 10.03 -3.70 4.31
CA TRP A 228 11.25 -3.92 3.52
C TRP A 228 10.92 -4.43 2.11
N PHE A 229 9.95 -5.33 1.98
CA PHE A 229 9.51 -5.81 0.67
C PHE A 229 8.85 -4.72 -0.17
N LEU A 230 8.03 -3.86 0.45
CA LEU A 230 7.43 -2.70 -0.22
C LEU A 230 8.50 -1.73 -0.72
N TYR A 231 9.53 -1.48 0.10
CA TYR A 231 10.68 -0.65 -0.29
C TYR A 231 11.39 -1.24 -1.51
N TYR A 232 11.71 -2.54 -1.48
CA TYR A 232 12.35 -3.24 -2.59
C TYR A 232 11.47 -3.23 -3.86
N ALA A 233 10.17 -3.49 -3.72
CA ALA A 233 9.24 -3.52 -4.83
C ALA A 233 9.21 -2.16 -5.56
N ILE A 234 9.17 -1.05 -4.82
CA ILE A 234 9.21 0.30 -5.41
C ILE A 234 10.59 0.63 -5.97
N SER A 235 11.69 0.27 -5.29
CA SER A 235 13.04 0.57 -5.78
C SER A 235 13.32 -0.12 -7.11
N GLU A 236 12.86 -1.35 -7.28
CA GLU A 236 13.03 -2.15 -8.50
C GLU A 236 12.05 -1.76 -9.63
N TYR A 237 10.87 -1.22 -9.30
CA TYR A 237 9.87 -0.85 -10.30
C TYR A 237 10.24 0.38 -11.13
N GLY A 238 11.23 1.18 -10.69
CA GLY A 238 11.74 2.33 -11.44
C GLY A 238 12.09 1.98 -12.89
N GLY A 239 12.74 0.83 -13.12
CA GLY A 239 13.10 0.34 -14.45
C GLY A 239 11.95 -0.19 -15.30
N VAL A 240 10.76 -0.41 -14.71
CA VAL A 240 9.56 -0.91 -15.40
C VAL A 240 8.67 0.26 -15.86
N ILE A 241 8.72 1.41 -15.19
CA ILE A 241 7.86 2.58 -15.45
C ILE A 241 8.10 3.20 -16.81
N GLU A 242 9.36 3.34 -17.23
CA GLU A 242 9.71 3.88 -18.55
C GLU A 242 9.03 3.06 -19.66
N ILE A 243 9.03 1.74 -19.49
CA ILE A 243 8.59 0.78 -20.49
C ILE A 243 7.05 0.58 -20.42
N ALA A 244 6.46 0.55 -19.22
CA ALA A 244 5.01 0.52 -19.03
C ALA A 244 4.32 1.80 -19.54
N SER A 245 4.92 2.96 -19.29
CA SER A 245 4.46 4.25 -19.85
C SER A 245 4.52 4.23 -21.37
N TYR A 246 5.55 3.61 -21.93
CA TYR A 246 5.75 3.49 -23.37
C TYR A 246 4.73 2.53 -24.03
N ALA A 247 4.50 1.35 -23.44
CA ALA A 247 3.52 0.37 -23.94
C ALA A 247 2.08 0.93 -23.97
N LEU A 248 1.67 1.65 -22.92
CA LEU A 248 0.36 2.31 -22.87
C LEU A 248 0.22 3.42 -23.92
N LYS A 249 1.32 4.14 -24.22
CA LYS A 249 1.33 5.18 -25.26
C LYS A 249 1.15 4.57 -26.65
N ILE A 250 1.81 3.46 -26.97
CA ILE A 250 1.62 2.75 -28.25
C ILE A 250 0.17 2.30 -28.42
N ASN A 251 -0.41 1.65 -27.42
CA ASN A 251 -1.78 1.12 -27.53
C ASN A 251 -2.83 2.25 -27.64
N SER A 252 -2.56 3.43 -27.07
CA SER A 252 -3.40 4.62 -27.27
C SER A 252 -3.34 5.16 -28.71
N LEU A 253 -2.18 5.05 -29.36
CA LEU A 253 -1.99 5.43 -30.76
C LEU A 253 -2.64 4.42 -31.71
N ASP A 254 -2.59 3.12 -31.41
CA ASP A 254 -3.24 2.09 -32.22
C ASP A 254 -4.77 2.08 -32.08
N GLY A 255 -5.30 2.37 -30.89
CA GLY A 255 -6.73 2.58 -30.69
C GLY A 255 -7.30 3.77 -31.46
N SER A 256 -6.46 4.78 -31.75
CA SER A 256 -6.85 5.91 -32.61
C SER A 256 -6.88 5.54 -34.11
N ARG A 257 -6.10 4.53 -34.52
CA ARG A 257 -6.10 4.01 -35.91
C ARG A 257 -7.26 3.06 -36.20
N ARG A 258 -7.74 2.32 -35.20
CA ARG A 258 -8.92 1.43 -35.35
C ARG A 258 -10.28 2.16 -35.34
N ARG A 259 -10.31 3.48 -35.13
CA ARG A 259 -11.53 4.31 -35.15
C ARG A 259 -11.73 5.09 -36.46
N LYS A 260 -11.11 4.66 -37.56
CA LYS A 260 -11.37 5.21 -38.90
C LYS A 260 -11.96 4.14 -39.80
#